data_AF-A0A7R9I3Z7-F1
#
_entry.id   AF-A0A7R9I3Z7-F1
#
_cell.length_a   1.000
_cell.length_b   1.000
_cell.length_c   1.000
_cell.angle_alpha   90.00
_cell.angle_beta   90.00
_cell.angle_gamma   90.00
#
_symmetry.space_group_name_H-M   'P 1'
#
loop_
_entity.id
_entity.type
_entity.pdbx_description
1 polymer ?
#
loop_
_entity_poly.entity_id
_entity_poly.type
_entity_poly.pdbx_seq_one_letter_code
_entity_poly.pdbx_strand_id
1 'polypeptide(L)'
;MFITTNVHVPQKNTEPIILEYLEHGDTGEAILAFDEIPFGSKRFMIPVIAVEIAMDHKPSHREMTSVLVSDLYGRVVTQKDIGRAFDMLLKNLSDLILDTPDAPTVLGNFIARAIADDCLPPKFVQSYKDKVECDHAR
;
A
#
# COMPACT_ATOMS: atom_id res chain seq x y z
N MET A 1 -15.98 -1.13 -17.82
CA MET A 1 -16.48 0.24 -18.08
C MET A 1 -15.52 1.18 -17.35
N PHE A 2 -14.48 1.65 -18.04
CA PHE A 2 -13.44 2.47 -17.43
C PHE A 2 -13.84 3.95 -17.53
N ILE A 3 -14.03 4.59 -16.38
CA ILE A 3 -14.46 5.98 -16.30
C ILE A 3 -13.25 6.88 -16.57
N THR A 4 -13.35 7.63 -17.66
CA THR A 4 -12.52 8.78 -18.00
C THR A 4 -12.86 9.96 -17.09
N THR A 5 -11.93 10.36 -16.22
CA THR A 5 -11.79 11.76 -15.76
C THR A 5 -10.32 12.03 -15.48
N ASN A 6 -9.89 13.28 -15.62
CA ASN A 6 -8.52 13.82 -15.57
C ASN A 6 -7.75 13.62 -14.23
N VAL A 7 -7.84 12.44 -13.61
CA VAL A 7 -7.24 12.06 -12.32
C VAL A 7 -6.13 11.00 -12.43
N HIS A 8 -5.81 10.53 -13.64
CA HIS A 8 -5.03 9.31 -13.89
C HIS A 8 -3.50 9.47 -14.03
N VAL A 9 -2.96 10.68 -14.13
CA VAL A 9 -1.52 10.85 -14.47
C VAL A 9 -0.57 10.31 -13.38
N PRO A 10 -0.79 10.57 -12.07
CA PRO A 10 0.12 10.05 -11.04
C PRO A 10 0.07 8.52 -10.93
N GLN A 11 -1.13 7.93 -11.05
CA GLN A 11 -1.34 6.48 -10.93
C GLN A 11 -0.67 5.72 -12.08
N LYS A 12 -0.80 6.23 -13.32
CA LYS A 12 -0.17 5.60 -14.51
C LYS A 12 1.35 5.56 -14.47
N ASN A 13 1.99 6.50 -13.76
CA ASN A 13 3.44 6.54 -13.64
C ASN A 13 3.94 5.82 -12.37
N THR A 14 3.05 5.45 -11.45
CA THR A 14 3.42 4.78 -10.20
C THR A 14 3.72 3.30 -10.41
N GLU A 15 2.85 2.61 -11.15
CA GLU A 15 2.99 1.17 -11.43
C GLU A 15 4.31 0.82 -12.14
N PRO A 16 4.75 1.52 -13.20
CA PRO A 16 6.04 1.24 -13.84
C PRO A 16 7.22 1.31 -12.87
N ILE A 17 7.27 2.33 -11.99
CA ILE A 17 8.36 2.49 -11.00
C ILE A 17 8.37 1.33 -10.01
N ILE A 18 7.20 0.87 -9.56
CA ILE A 18 7.09 -0.26 -8.64
C ILE A 18 7.54 -1.55 -9.33
N LEU A 19 7.10 -1.78 -10.57
CA LEU A 19 7.47 -2.97 -11.33
C LEU A 19 8.97 -3.00 -11.61
N GLU A 20 9.57 -1.86 -11.94
CA GLU A 20 11.04 -1.74 -12.06
C GLU A 20 11.69 -2.16 -10.75
N TYR A 21 11.32 -1.51 -9.63
CA TYR A 21 11.86 -1.84 -8.31
C TYR A 21 11.75 -3.34 -7.97
N LEU A 22 10.65 -4.00 -8.32
CA LEU A 22 10.48 -5.44 -8.05
C LEU A 22 11.43 -6.33 -8.86
N GLU A 23 11.98 -5.84 -9.97
CA GLU A 23 12.98 -6.56 -10.77
C GLU A 23 14.41 -6.37 -10.24
N HIS A 24 14.79 -5.17 -9.80
CA HIS A 24 16.19 -4.85 -9.43
C HIS A 24 16.43 -4.55 -7.95
N GLY A 25 15.39 -4.20 -7.19
CA GLY A 25 15.46 -3.93 -5.74
C GLY A 25 16.14 -2.61 -5.37
N ASP A 26 16.28 -1.66 -6.32
CA ASP A 26 16.92 -0.38 -6.05
C ASP A 26 15.91 0.64 -5.51
N THR A 27 15.84 0.73 -4.19
CA THR A 27 15.04 1.74 -3.48
C THR A 27 15.46 3.17 -3.83
N GLY A 28 16.76 3.42 -4.03
CA GLY A 28 17.29 4.77 -4.28
C GLY A 28 16.77 5.33 -5.60
N GLU A 29 16.77 4.50 -6.64
CA GLU A 29 16.19 4.81 -7.94
C GLU A 29 14.67 5.05 -7.85
N ALA A 30 13.95 4.18 -7.13
CA ALA A 30 12.51 4.34 -6.92
C ALA A 30 12.16 5.67 -6.22
N ILE A 31 12.93 6.07 -5.20
CA ILE A 31 12.74 7.37 -4.51
C ILE A 31 12.90 8.53 -5.49
N LEU A 32 13.99 8.53 -6.26
CA LEU A 32 14.25 9.60 -7.24
C LEU A 32 13.12 9.70 -8.26
N ALA A 33 12.67 8.56 -8.79
CA ALA A 33 11.58 8.50 -9.75
C ALA A 33 10.25 9.00 -9.16
N PHE A 34 9.95 8.68 -7.90
CA PHE A 34 8.75 9.21 -7.24
C PHE A 34 8.81 10.70 -6.93
N ASP A 35 9.99 11.25 -6.63
CA ASP A 35 10.16 12.69 -6.37
C ASP A 35 9.95 13.55 -7.63
N GLU A 36 10.14 12.98 -8.82
CA GLU A 36 9.86 13.64 -10.10
C GLU A 36 8.35 13.76 -10.41
N ILE A 37 7.50 12.99 -9.71
CA ILE A 37 6.05 12.97 -9.95
C ILE A 37 5.32 13.93 -8.99
N PRO A 38 4.52 14.89 -9.50
CA PRO A 38 3.74 15.79 -8.66
C PRO A 38 2.49 15.10 -8.10
N PHE A 39 2.66 14.27 -7.07
CA PHE A 39 1.57 13.52 -6.43
C PHE A 39 0.54 14.38 -5.69
N GLY A 40 0.91 15.60 -5.26
CA GLY A 40 0.07 16.43 -4.39
C GLY A 40 -0.41 15.65 -3.15
N SER A 41 -1.72 15.65 -2.90
CA SER A 41 -2.34 14.93 -1.78
C SER A 41 -2.58 13.43 -2.03
N LYS A 42 -2.09 12.88 -3.15
CA LYS A 42 -2.31 11.49 -3.56
C LYS A 42 -1.11 10.56 -3.32
N ARG A 43 -0.12 10.96 -2.53
CA ARG A 43 1.05 10.13 -2.18
C ARG A 43 0.67 8.80 -1.54
N PHE A 44 -0.44 8.75 -0.79
CA PHE A 44 -1.01 7.50 -0.27
C PHE A 44 -1.31 6.44 -1.33
N MET A 45 -1.46 6.80 -2.63
CA MET A 45 -1.68 5.82 -3.68
C MET A 45 -0.45 4.95 -3.97
N ILE A 46 0.76 5.41 -3.64
CA ILE A 46 1.99 4.65 -3.87
C ILE A 46 1.95 3.31 -3.10
N PRO A 47 1.78 3.30 -1.76
CA PRO A 47 1.65 2.05 -1.02
C PRO A 47 0.37 1.25 -1.36
N VAL A 48 -0.72 1.89 -1.80
CA VAL A 48 -1.91 1.14 -2.29
C VAL A 48 -1.53 0.30 -3.49
N ILE A 49 -0.98 0.94 -4.53
CA ILE A 49 -0.64 0.28 -5.79
C ILE A 49 0.47 -0.75 -5.57
N ALA A 50 1.46 -0.45 -4.71
CA ALA A 50 2.56 -1.39 -4.44
C ALA A 50 2.08 -2.68 -3.76
N VAL A 51 1.14 -2.56 -2.81
CA VAL A 51 0.55 -3.73 -2.14
C VAL A 51 -0.37 -4.50 -3.08
N GLU A 52 -1.21 -3.84 -3.88
CA GLU A 52 -2.07 -4.47 -4.88
C GLU A 52 -1.25 -5.27 -5.90
N ILE A 53 -0.19 -4.68 -6.48
CA ILE A 53 0.73 -5.39 -7.37
C ILE A 53 1.37 -6.60 -6.67
N ALA A 54 1.80 -6.46 -5.41
CA ALA A 54 2.48 -7.54 -4.72
C ALA A 54 1.56 -8.70 -4.31
N MET A 55 0.26 -8.46 -4.14
CA MET A 55 -0.72 -9.51 -3.79
C MET A 55 -0.77 -10.60 -4.86
N ASP A 56 -0.73 -10.21 -6.13
CA ASP A 56 -0.78 -11.12 -7.29
C ASP A 56 0.58 -11.76 -7.65
N HIS A 57 1.64 -11.45 -6.89
CA HIS A 57 3.00 -11.90 -7.18
C HIS A 57 3.56 -12.90 -6.14
N LYS A 58 4.75 -13.44 -6.45
CA LYS A 58 5.50 -14.39 -5.62
C LYS A 58 5.86 -13.81 -4.24
N PRO A 59 6.05 -14.64 -3.20
CA PRO A 59 6.39 -14.18 -1.85
C PRO A 59 7.59 -13.23 -1.76
N SER A 60 8.59 -13.35 -2.64
CA SER A 60 9.73 -12.43 -2.66
C SER A 60 9.33 -10.99 -3.00
N HIS A 61 8.34 -10.78 -3.89
CA HIS A 61 7.84 -9.44 -4.19
C HIS A 61 7.06 -8.86 -3.02
N ARG A 62 6.36 -9.69 -2.24
CA ARG A 62 5.67 -9.24 -1.01
C ARG A 62 6.66 -8.72 0.04
N GLU A 63 7.79 -9.40 0.19
CA GLU A 63 8.89 -8.94 1.05
C GLU A 63 9.51 -7.64 0.50
N MET A 64 9.87 -7.60 -0.78
CA MET A 64 10.43 -6.40 -1.41
C MET A 64 9.48 -5.20 -1.29
N THR A 65 8.18 -5.37 -1.51
CA THR A 65 7.20 -4.29 -1.32
C THR A 65 7.17 -3.79 0.13
N SER A 66 7.34 -4.68 1.11
CA SER A 66 7.42 -4.24 2.51
C SER A 66 8.66 -3.38 2.76
N VAL A 67 9.82 -3.78 2.21
CA VAL A 67 11.06 -3.00 2.24
C VAL A 67 10.86 -1.65 1.57
N LEU A 68 10.27 -1.61 0.37
CA LEU A 68 9.97 -0.37 -0.34
C LEU A 68 9.09 0.57 0.49
N VAL A 69 7.99 0.08 1.06
CA VAL A 69 7.11 0.91 1.89
C VAL A 69 7.86 1.50 3.08
N SER A 70 8.70 0.70 3.74
CA SER A 70 9.56 1.14 4.84
C SER A 70 10.57 2.20 4.41
N ASP A 71 11.24 2.00 3.28
CA ASP A 71 12.27 2.92 2.81
C ASP A 71 11.71 4.24 2.26
N LEU A 72 10.49 4.21 1.71
CA LEU A 72 9.78 5.41 1.26
C LEU A 72 9.25 6.23 2.44
N TYR A 73 9.08 5.62 3.63
CA TYR A 73 8.58 6.31 4.80
C TYR A 73 9.53 7.41 5.27
N GLY A 74 8.98 8.61 5.46
CA GLY A 74 9.73 9.80 5.87
C GLY A 74 10.50 10.48 4.74
N ARG A 75 10.56 9.88 3.55
CA ARG A 75 11.16 10.45 2.33
C ARG A 75 10.09 10.87 1.34
N VAL A 76 9.35 9.89 0.82
CA VAL A 76 8.33 10.08 -0.21
C VAL A 76 6.94 10.09 0.41
N VAL A 77 6.65 9.16 1.31
CA VAL A 77 5.34 9.00 1.97
C VAL A 77 5.42 9.28 3.46
N THR A 78 4.34 9.83 4.02
CA THR A 78 4.21 10.04 5.46
C THR A 78 3.48 8.89 6.14
N GLN A 79 3.54 8.82 7.47
CA GLN A 79 2.75 7.87 8.26
C GLN A 79 1.24 8.01 7.98
N LYS A 80 0.77 9.23 7.68
CA LYS A 80 -0.63 9.51 7.33
C LYS A 80 -0.97 8.94 5.95
N ASP A 81 -0.04 9.01 5.00
CA ASP A 81 -0.22 8.43 3.67
C ASP A 81 -0.29 6.90 3.76
N ILE A 82 0.63 6.28 4.51
CA ILE A 82 0.65 4.82 4.74
C ILE A 82 -0.64 4.38 5.45
N GLY A 83 -1.07 5.08 6.51
CA GLY A 83 -2.32 4.77 7.21
C GLY A 83 -3.53 4.87 6.28
N ARG A 84 -3.62 5.94 5.49
CA ARG A 84 -4.70 6.11 4.50
C ARG A 84 -4.70 5.03 3.43
N ALA A 85 -3.53 4.55 3.02
CA ALA A 85 -3.39 3.48 2.06
C ALA A 85 -3.94 2.16 2.60
N PHE A 86 -3.54 1.76 3.81
CA PHE A 86 -4.07 0.57 4.46
C PHE A 86 -5.57 0.70 4.78
N ASP A 87 -6.07 1.87 5.17
CA ASP A 87 -7.50 2.12 5.31
C ASP A 87 -8.27 1.84 4.02
N MET A 88 -7.70 2.23 2.88
CA MET A 88 -8.32 2.02 1.55
C MET A 88 -8.26 0.55 1.14
N LEU A 89 -7.12 -0.11 1.31
CA LEU A 89 -6.96 -1.55 1.03
C LEU A 89 -7.92 -2.40 1.88
N LEU A 90 -8.08 -2.07 3.17
CA LEU A 90 -9.03 -2.75 4.06
C LEU A 90 -10.49 -2.55 3.63
N LYS A 91 -10.85 -1.35 3.14
CA LYS A 91 -12.20 -1.08 2.61
C LYS A 91 -12.49 -1.84 1.32
N ASN A 92 -11.47 -2.03 0.48
CA ASN A 92 -11.57 -2.74 -0.78
C ASN A 92 -11.30 -4.25 -0.64
N LEU A 93 -11.10 -4.75 0.58
CA LEU A 93 -10.67 -6.13 0.81
C LEU A 93 -11.63 -7.17 0.22
N SER A 94 -12.95 -6.91 0.24
CA SER A 94 -13.94 -7.80 -0.37
C SER A 94 -13.73 -7.99 -1.86
N ASP A 95 -13.30 -6.93 -2.55
CA ASP A 95 -13.04 -6.95 -3.99
C ASP A 95 -11.69 -7.62 -4.26
N LEU A 96 -10.67 -7.33 -3.45
CA LEU A 96 -9.35 -7.98 -3.54
C LEU A 96 -9.42 -9.51 -3.36
N ILE A 97 -10.33 -10.01 -2.52
CA ILE A 97 -10.56 -11.45 -2.32
C ILE A 97 -11.04 -12.15 -3.60
N LEU A 98 -11.74 -11.43 -4.49
CA LEU A 98 -12.27 -12.00 -5.73
C LEU A 98 -11.14 -12.44 -6.67
N ASP A 99 -10.06 -11.68 -6.70
CA ASP A 99 -8.88 -11.95 -7.53
C ASP A 99 -7.82 -12.76 -6.76
N THR A 100 -7.64 -12.47 -5.46
CA THR A 100 -6.60 -13.05 -4.61
C THR A 100 -7.21 -13.62 -3.32
N PRO A 101 -7.55 -14.92 -3.24
CA PRO A 101 -8.22 -15.51 -2.07
C PRO A 101 -7.44 -15.39 -0.74
N ASP A 102 -6.11 -15.28 -0.79
CA ASP A 102 -5.26 -15.06 0.39
C ASP A 102 -5.06 -13.57 0.75
N ALA A 103 -5.72 -12.63 0.06
CA ALA A 103 -5.61 -11.19 0.29
C ALA A 103 -5.74 -10.76 1.77
N PRO A 104 -6.67 -11.29 2.59
CA PRO A 104 -6.76 -10.91 4.00
C PRO A 104 -5.48 -11.22 4.79
N THR A 105 -4.90 -12.39 4.55
CA THR A 105 -3.67 -12.83 5.20
C THR A 105 -2.48 -11.99 4.73
N VAL A 106 -2.38 -11.77 3.42
CA VAL A 106 -1.30 -10.97 2.82
C VAL A 106 -1.35 -9.52 3.31
N LEU A 107 -2.53 -8.90 3.29
CA LEU A 107 -2.73 -7.54 3.78
C LEU A 107 -2.40 -7.43 5.28
N GLY A 108 -2.82 -8.41 6.07
CA GLY A 108 -2.48 -8.49 7.49
C GLY A 108 -0.98 -8.54 7.74
N ASN A 109 -0.24 -9.30 6.93
CA ASN A 109 1.22 -9.36 7.01
C ASN A 109 1.89 -8.02 6.66
N PHE A 110 1.42 -7.33 5.62
CA PHE A 110 1.91 -6.00 5.28
C PHE A 110 1.67 -4.99 6.41
N ILE A 111 0.48 -5.00 7.03
CA ILE A 111 0.17 -4.13 8.18
C ILE A 111 1.09 -4.46 9.36
N ALA A 112 1.27 -5.75 9.68
CA ALA A 112 2.14 -6.18 10.77
C ALA A 112 3.60 -5.72 10.53
N ARG A 113 4.08 -5.84 9.29
CA ARG A 113 5.42 -5.41 8.91
C ARG A 113 5.59 -3.90 8.99
N ALA A 114 4.61 -3.12 8.49
CA ALA A 114 4.61 -1.67 8.61
C ALA A 114 4.59 -1.18 10.07
N ILE A 115 3.96 -1.92 10.98
CA ILE A 115 4.03 -1.64 12.42
C ILE A 115 5.41 -1.97 12.98
N ALA A 116 5.98 -3.12 12.60
CA ALA A 116 7.31 -3.52 13.04
C ALA A 116 8.43 -2.57 12.56
N ASP A 117 8.23 -1.90 11.41
CA ASP A 117 9.13 -0.88 10.85
C ASP A 117 8.81 0.56 11.33
N ASP A 118 7.95 0.73 12.34
CA ASP A 118 7.52 2.05 12.85
C ASP A 118 6.88 2.98 11.78
N CYS A 119 6.48 2.42 10.64
CA CYS A 119 5.75 3.12 9.56
C CYS A 119 4.27 3.32 9.91
N LEU A 120 3.74 2.48 10.80
CA LEU A 120 2.42 2.62 11.38
C LEU A 120 2.45 2.42 12.90
N PRO A 121 1.68 3.20 13.67
CA PRO A 121 1.60 2.99 15.10
C PRO A 121 0.74 1.76 15.42
N PRO A 122 1.04 0.97 16.46
CA PRO A 122 0.25 -0.20 16.85
C PRO A 122 -1.24 0.07 17.07
N LYS A 123 -1.60 1.31 17.47
CA LYS A 123 -2.98 1.76 17.64
C LYS A 123 -3.82 1.71 16.36
N PHE A 124 -3.17 1.64 15.19
CA PHE A 124 -3.85 1.47 13.91
C PHE A 124 -4.80 0.27 13.95
N VAL A 125 -4.28 -0.91 14.32
CA VAL A 125 -5.06 -2.15 14.40
C VAL A 125 -6.08 -2.13 15.54
N GLN A 126 -5.75 -1.48 16.66
CA GLN A 126 -6.69 -1.34 17.79
C GLN A 126 -7.97 -0.60 17.37
N SER A 127 -7.84 0.46 16.57
CA SER A 127 -8.99 1.24 16.09
C SER A 127 -9.94 0.45 15.17
N TYR A 128 -9.50 -0.69 14.64
CA TYR A 128 -10.32 -1.60 13.84
C TYR A 128 -10.99 -2.68 14.70
N LYS A 129 -10.33 -3.16 15.77
CA LYS A 129 -10.97 -4.09 16.72
C LYS A 129 -12.22 -3.48 17.34
N ASP A 130 -12.13 -2.24 17.81
CA ASP A 130 -13.25 -1.54 18.45
C ASP A 130 -14.43 -1.31 17.48
N LYS A 131 -14.16 -1.17 16.18
CA LYS A 131 -15.18 -1.02 15.14
C LYS A 131 -15.85 -2.34 14.79
N VAL A 132 -15.08 -3.43 14.69
CA VAL A 132 -15.61 -4.77 14.37
C VAL A 132 -16.44 -5.32 15.52
N GLU A 133 -16.07 -5.04 16.78
CA GLU A 133 -16.87 -5.45 17.95
C GLU A 133 -18.24 -4.75 18.02
N CYS A 134 -18.36 -3.51 17.51
CA CYS A 134 -19.65 -2.80 17.48
C CYS A 134 -20.64 -3.38 16.46
N ASP A 135 -20.18 -4.04 15.39
CA ASP A 135 -21.06 -4.60 14.34
C ASP A 135 -21.66 -5.97 14.73
N HIS A 136 -21.19 -6.58 15.82
CA HIS A 136 -21.66 -7.88 16.31
C HIS A 136 -22.38 -7.83 17.67
N ALA A 137 -22.57 -6.64 18.24
CA ALA A 137 -23.37 -6.44 19.45
C ALA A 137 -24.87 -6.27 19.11
N ARG A 138 -25.52 -7.33 18.60
CA ARG A 138 -26.98 -7.47 18.59
C ARG A 138 -27.40 -8.91 18.81
#